data_AF-A0A970ZZM5-F1
#
_entry.id   AF-A0A970ZZM5-F1
#
_cell.length_a   1.000
_cell.length_b   1.000
_cell.length_c   1.000
_cell.angle_alpha   90.00
_cell.angle_beta   90.00
_cell.angle_gamma   90.00
#
_symmetry.space_group_name_H-M   'P 1'
#
loop_
_entity.id
_entity.type
_entity.pdbx_description
1 polymer ?
#
loop_
_entity_poly.entity_id
_entity_poly.type
_entity_poly.pdbx_seq_one_letter_code
_entity_poly.pdbx_strand_id
1 'polypeptide(L)'
;MAASRARRSSSRGFRQPMTVDGAAAIREHAIKSPPMEIDGRVMSADEFVRYIEGLAMPEPFPSQVFLHHTWKPTRESWQGSSTIYGMKRYYEQQLWRDTDGTLREGWTAGPHLFVAEDGIWLFSDIRYDGVGVLGHNTGTRHLEMVGNYDEELPSGATLANTIAALGILHIKLGLDIANLNFHRDYSSKTCPGRAVTKDWIIPQVASWIEGYYRSRMPAEEPGAIFAELREDLTAMVRHHFAPANNATPMAQDAERRRLLGPLTYQVPMDIQSKRYLVQVYAEALLIGPEKDALVHSLAEMESLLQAEGSGEAGADGAV
;
A
#
# COMPACT_ATOMS: atom_id res chain seq x y z
N MET A 1 92.51 43.50 -26.94
CA MET A 1 92.96 42.70 -28.11
C MET A 1 92.76 41.23 -27.77
N ALA A 2 92.06 40.50 -28.66
CA ALA A 2 92.08 39.06 -28.97
C ALA A 2 92.36 38.01 -27.85
N ALA A 3 91.75 36.83 -27.81
CA ALA A 3 90.65 36.17 -28.52
C ALA A 3 90.51 34.76 -27.90
N SER A 4 89.38 34.12 -28.21
CA SER A 4 89.23 32.68 -28.47
C SER A 4 88.45 31.84 -27.46
N ARG A 5 87.53 31.09 -28.06
CA ARG A 5 86.46 30.25 -27.53
C ARG A 5 86.98 28.86 -27.15
N ALA A 6 86.29 28.22 -26.20
CA ALA A 6 85.87 26.83 -26.35
C ALA A 6 84.61 26.56 -25.52
N ARG A 7 83.53 26.11 -26.18
CA ARG A 7 82.31 25.59 -25.55
C ARG A 7 82.53 24.11 -25.19
N ARG A 8 82.14 23.70 -23.99
CA ARG A 8 81.60 22.35 -23.72
C ARG A 8 80.48 22.44 -22.69
N SER A 9 79.34 21.86 -23.03
CA SER A 9 78.11 21.83 -22.25
C SER A 9 78.20 20.83 -21.10
N SER A 10 78.00 21.31 -19.86
CA SER A 10 77.79 20.47 -18.68
C SER A 10 76.30 20.19 -18.48
N SER A 11 75.96 18.91 -18.55
CA SER A 11 74.68 18.30 -18.20
C SER A 11 74.22 18.68 -16.78
N ARG A 12 73.06 19.33 -16.67
CA ARG A 12 72.37 19.55 -15.40
C ARG A 12 71.71 18.25 -14.95
N GLY A 13 72.10 17.76 -13.77
CA GLY A 13 71.40 16.68 -13.07
C GLY A 13 69.98 17.12 -12.72
N PHE A 14 69.00 16.44 -13.30
CA PHE A 14 67.59 16.56 -12.95
C PHE A 14 67.39 16.02 -11.53
N ARG A 15 66.93 16.88 -10.61
CA ARG A 15 66.33 16.46 -9.35
C ARG A 15 65.08 15.64 -9.68
N GLN A 16 65.05 14.38 -9.25
CA GLN A 16 63.82 13.60 -9.25
C GLN A 16 62.79 14.29 -8.34
N PRO A 17 61.54 14.46 -8.78
CA PRO A 17 60.47 14.83 -7.88
C PRO A 17 60.11 13.61 -7.02
N MET A 18 59.97 13.82 -5.71
CA MET A 18 59.37 12.84 -4.80
C MET A 18 57.99 12.48 -5.33
N THR A 19 57.80 11.23 -5.75
CA THR A 19 56.50 10.64 -6.00
C THR A 19 55.81 10.46 -4.65
N VAL A 20 54.89 11.37 -4.34
CA VAL A 20 53.80 11.09 -3.40
C VAL A 20 52.84 10.17 -4.12
N ASP A 21 53.09 8.87 -4.03
CA ASP A 21 52.11 7.85 -4.36
C ASP A 21 52.28 6.67 -3.41
N GLY A 22 51.19 6.32 -2.74
CA GLY A 22 51.19 5.29 -1.70
C GLY A 22 50.37 5.64 -0.46
N ALA A 23 49.41 6.56 -0.57
CA ALA A 23 48.21 6.44 0.26
C ALA A 23 47.58 5.10 -0.14
N ALA A 24 47.86 4.05 0.63
CA ALA A 24 47.13 2.80 0.54
C ALA A 24 45.67 3.16 0.80
N ALA A 25 44.89 3.32 -0.27
CA ALA A 25 43.46 3.34 -0.20
C ALA A 25 43.07 2.06 0.52
N ILE A 26 42.68 2.18 1.79
CA ILE A 26 42.00 1.10 2.49
C ILE A 26 40.78 0.84 1.63
N ARG A 27 40.84 -0.24 0.83
CA ARG A 27 39.67 -0.71 0.11
C ARG A 27 38.70 -1.14 1.20
N GLU A 28 37.69 -0.32 1.44
CA GLU A 28 36.61 -0.63 2.36
C GLU A 28 36.03 -1.99 1.96
N HIS A 29 36.22 -3.00 2.80
CA HIS A 29 35.69 -4.33 2.55
C HIS A 29 34.26 -4.39 3.08
N ALA A 30 33.33 -4.76 2.21
CA ALA A 30 31.93 -4.90 2.60
C ALA A 30 31.77 -6.05 3.61
N ILE A 31 30.99 -5.82 4.66
CA ILE A 31 30.61 -6.88 5.60
C ILE A 31 29.52 -7.72 4.94
N LYS A 32 29.81 -9.01 4.69
CA LYS A 32 28.87 -9.94 4.08
C LYS A 32 27.79 -10.36 5.09
N SER A 33 26.53 -10.15 4.72
CA SER A 33 25.37 -10.61 5.49
C SER A 33 25.18 -12.12 5.38
N PRO A 34 24.48 -12.75 6.35
CA PRO A 34 24.01 -14.13 6.22
C PRO A 34 23.16 -14.32 4.94
N PRO A 35 23.08 -15.56 4.43
CA PRO A 35 22.18 -15.88 3.32
C PRO A 35 20.74 -15.49 3.63
N MET A 36 20.05 -14.97 2.62
CA MET A 36 18.63 -14.65 2.72
C MET A 36 17.80 -15.94 2.77
N GLU A 37 16.82 -15.99 3.64
CA GLU A 37 15.78 -17.02 3.65
C GLU A 37 14.58 -16.52 2.84
N ILE A 38 14.04 -17.37 1.97
CA ILE A 38 12.84 -17.06 1.19
C ILE A 38 11.82 -18.19 1.33
N ASP A 39 10.54 -17.85 1.20
CA ASP A 39 9.45 -18.83 1.20
C ASP A 39 9.45 -19.66 -0.10
N GLY A 40 9.43 -18.98 -1.25
CA GLY A 40 9.61 -19.58 -2.57
C GLY A 40 8.40 -20.32 -3.13
N ARG A 41 7.28 -20.40 -2.41
CA ARG A 41 6.02 -20.95 -2.94
C ARG A 41 5.37 -19.98 -3.94
N VAL A 42 4.64 -20.54 -4.90
CA VAL A 42 3.73 -19.81 -5.79
C VAL A 42 2.28 -20.16 -5.43
N MET A 43 1.41 -19.17 -5.50
CA MET A 43 -0.03 -19.32 -5.23
C MET A 43 -0.83 -18.68 -6.36
N SER A 44 -1.97 -19.29 -6.69
CA SER A 44 -3.05 -18.58 -7.38
C SER A 44 -3.62 -17.45 -6.52
N ALA A 45 -4.39 -16.55 -7.12
CA ALA A 45 -5.06 -15.48 -6.38
C ALA A 45 -5.90 -16.02 -5.19
N ASP A 46 -6.72 -17.05 -5.42
CA ASP A 46 -7.58 -17.62 -4.37
C ASP A 46 -6.81 -18.36 -3.27
N GLU A 47 -5.70 -19.02 -3.61
CA GLU A 47 -4.80 -19.60 -2.61
C GLU A 47 -4.12 -18.53 -1.77
N PHE A 48 -3.66 -17.44 -2.41
CA PHE A 48 -3.05 -16.33 -1.72
C PHE A 48 -4.04 -15.63 -0.79
N VAL A 49 -5.29 -15.41 -1.23
CA VAL A 49 -6.34 -14.83 -0.39
C VAL A 49 -6.55 -15.68 0.87
N ARG A 50 -6.75 -16.99 0.72
CA ARG A 50 -6.92 -17.91 1.87
C ARG A 50 -5.69 -17.94 2.79
N TYR A 51 -4.50 -17.86 2.20
CA TYR A 51 -3.25 -17.79 2.97
C TYR A 51 -3.21 -16.53 3.85
N ILE A 52 -3.52 -15.35 3.30
CA ILE A 52 -3.51 -14.08 4.04
C ILE A 52 -4.61 -14.02 5.09
N GLU A 53 -5.81 -14.53 4.79
CA GLU A 53 -6.91 -14.63 5.76
C GLU A 53 -6.47 -15.40 7.02
N GLY A 54 -5.90 -16.60 6.81
CA GLY A 54 -5.43 -17.48 7.88
C GLY A 54 -4.12 -17.04 8.56
N LEU A 55 -3.42 -16.04 8.03
CA LEU A 55 -2.12 -15.63 8.55
C LEU A 55 -2.28 -14.87 9.87
N ALA A 56 -1.68 -15.35 10.95
CA ALA A 56 -1.56 -14.59 12.19
C ALA A 56 -0.44 -13.55 12.03
N MET A 57 -0.82 -12.27 12.03
CA MET A 57 0.11 -11.15 11.91
C MET A 57 0.53 -10.67 13.30
N PRO A 58 1.84 -10.51 13.58
CA PRO A 58 2.28 -9.95 14.84
C PRO A 58 1.89 -8.47 14.94
N GLU A 59 1.58 -8.02 16.16
CA GLU A 59 1.44 -6.59 16.44
C GLU A 59 2.82 -5.92 16.66
N PRO A 60 2.98 -4.63 16.31
CA PRO A 60 1.99 -3.79 15.61
C PRO A 60 1.83 -4.22 14.15
N PHE A 61 0.62 -4.07 13.62
CA PHE A 61 0.35 -4.40 12.22
C PHE A 61 1.12 -3.45 11.28
N PRO A 62 1.58 -3.96 10.12
CA PRO A 62 2.09 -3.11 9.05
C PRO A 62 1.10 -2.02 8.67
N SER A 63 1.58 -0.79 8.52
CA SER A 63 0.75 0.39 8.28
C SER A 63 0.74 0.85 6.82
N GLN A 64 1.55 0.24 5.95
CA GLN A 64 1.67 0.65 4.54
C GLN A 64 1.90 -0.54 3.61
N VAL A 65 1.35 -0.43 2.40
CA VAL A 65 1.65 -1.33 1.28
C VAL A 65 2.24 -0.51 0.14
N PHE A 66 3.28 -1.05 -0.48
CA PHE A 66 4.01 -0.48 -1.60
C PHE A 66 3.85 -1.35 -2.83
N LEU A 67 3.46 -0.71 -3.93
CA LEU A 67 3.47 -1.31 -5.26
C LEU A 67 4.75 -0.95 -5.99
N HIS A 68 5.36 -1.98 -6.57
CA HIS A 68 6.57 -1.90 -7.35
C HIS A 68 6.40 -2.60 -8.70
N HIS A 69 7.34 -2.33 -9.61
CA HIS A 69 7.60 -3.18 -10.75
C HIS A 69 9.04 -3.68 -10.67
N THR A 70 9.29 -4.85 -11.22
CA THR A 70 10.65 -5.40 -11.23
C THR A 70 11.57 -4.60 -12.13
N TRP A 71 11.06 -4.00 -13.22
CA TRP A 71 11.80 -3.51 -14.40
C TRP A 71 12.58 -4.63 -15.10
N LYS A 72 13.35 -5.42 -14.36
CA LYS A 72 13.84 -6.75 -14.70
C LYS A 72 13.71 -7.68 -13.48
N PRO A 73 13.26 -8.93 -13.65
CA PRO A 73 12.86 -9.60 -14.90
C PRO A 73 11.62 -8.96 -15.56
N THR A 74 11.56 -8.97 -16.89
CA THR A 74 10.32 -8.66 -17.64
C THR A 74 9.42 -9.91 -17.70
N ARG A 75 8.18 -9.73 -18.15
CA ARG A 75 7.23 -10.85 -18.37
C ARG A 75 7.83 -11.93 -19.27
N GLU A 76 8.50 -11.55 -20.35
CA GLU A 76 9.08 -12.47 -21.34
C GLU A 76 10.27 -13.25 -20.77
N SER A 77 10.98 -12.66 -19.82
CA SER A 77 12.14 -13.29 -19.16
C SER A 77 11.77 -14.09 -17.91
N TRP A 78 10.50 -14.06 -17.50
CA TRP A 78 10.03 -14.77 -16.33
C TRP A 78 9.99 -16.28 -16.56
N GLN A 79 10.59 -17.04 -15.65
CA GLN A 79 10.70 -18.50 -15.72
C GLN A 79 10.36 -19.13 -14.35
N GLY A 80 9.42 -18.51 -13.63
CA GLY A 80 8.92 -18.97 -12.34
C GLY A 80 10.04 -19.14 -11.32
N SER A 81 10.13 -20.35 -10.75
CA SER A 81 11.07 -20.66 -9.66
C SER A 81 12.53 -20.32 -9.99
N SER A 82 13.00 -20.55 -11.21
CA SER A 82 14.39 -20.26 -11.59
C SER A 82 14.69 -18.77 -11.48
N THR A 83 13.73 -17.92 -11.86
CA THR A 83 13.80 -16.47 -11.72
C THR A 83 13.75 -16.05 -10.25
N ILE A 84 12.90 -16.65 -9.42
CA ILE A 84 12.84 -16.37 -7.98
C ILE A 84 14.17 -16.67 -7.28
N TYR A 85 14.78 -17.82 -7.55
CA TYR A 85 16.11 -18.13 -7.01
C TYR A 85 17.21 -17.27 -7.65
N GLY A 86 17.00 -16.75 -8.86
CA GLY A 86 17.84 -15.71 -9.47
C GLY A 86 17.75 -14.40 -8.69
N MET A 87 16.55 -13.94 -8.37
CA MET A 87 16.31 -12.76 -7.55
C MET A 87 16.94 -12.91 -6.16
N LYS A 88 16.82 -14.08 -5.54
CA LYS A 88 17.51 -14.39 -4.27
C LYS A 88 19.01 -14.10 -4.35
N ARG A 89 19.69 -14.68 -5.35
CA ARG A 89 21.12 -14.47 -5.56
C ARG A 89 21.45 -13.00 -5.83
N TYR A 90 20.61 -12.30 -6.58
CA TYR A 90 20.77 -10.88 -6.85
C TYR A 90 20.76 -10.05 -5.55
N TYR A 91 19.78 -10.25 -4.67
CA TYR A 91 19.70 -9.55 -3.39
C TYR A 91 20.88 -9.87 -2.47
N GLU A 92 21.33 -11.13 -2.44
CA GLU A 92 22.48 -11.56 -1.65
C GLU A 92 23.82 -10.97 -2.12
N GLN A 93 23.89 -10.43 -3.33
CA GLN A 93 25.11 -9.82 -3.90
C GLN A 93 25.07 -8.29 -3.92
N GLN A 94 23.96 -7.65 -3.52
CA GLN A 94 23.87 -6.20 -3.55
C GLN A 94 24.76 -5.55 -2.49
N LEU A 95 25.48 -4.51 -2.91
CA LEU A 95 26.19 -3.62 -2.00
C LEU A 95 25.25 -2.52 -1.53
N TRP A 96 25.26 -2.23 -0.23
CA TRP A 96 24.48 -1.15 0.37
C TRP A 96 25.22 -0.54 1.56
N ARG A 97 24.85 0.68 1.94
CA ARG A 97 25.40 1.36 3.12
C ARG A 97 24.35 1.42 4.20
N ASP A 98 24.75 1.03 5.41
CA ASP A 98 23.93 1.16 6.60
C ASP A 98 23.83 2.63 7.05
N THR A 99 22.94 2.90 7.97
CA THR A 99 22.71 4.23 8.57
C THR A 99 23.94 4.80 9.26
N ASP A 100 24.85 3.95 9.75
CA ASP A 100 26.14 4.35 10.33
C ASP A 100 27.26 4.55 9.28
N GLY A 101 26.94 4.36 7.99
CA GLY A 101 27.87 4.50 6.87
C GLY A 101 28.59 3.21 6.48
N THR A 102 28.46 2.14 7.26
CA THR A 102 29.14 0.86 7.02
C THR A 102 28.73 0.25 5.69
N LEU A 103 29.71 -0.10 4.85
CA LEU A 103 29.48 -0.86 3.62
C LEU A 103 29.14 -2.32 3.93
N ARG A 104 28.00 -2.79 3.41
CA ARG A 104 27.50 -4.16 3.55
C ARG A 104 27.29 -4.79 2.18
N GLU A 105 27.41 -6.11 2.14
CA GLU A 105 27.07 -6.93 0.97
C GLU A 105 26.00 -7.95 1.35
N GLY A 106 24.96 -8.03 0.51
CA GLY A 106 23.86 -8.94 0.67
C GLY A 106 22.78 -8.41 1.58
N TRP A 107 21.56 -8.43 1.05
CA TRP A 107 20.35 -8.29 1.86
C TRP A 107 19.97 -9.63 2.48
N THR A 108 19.42 -9.59 3.69
CA THR A 108 18.87 -10.76 4.39
C THR A 108 17.37 -10.94 4.15
N ALA A 109 16.73 -9.98 3.47
CA ALA A 109 15.34 -9.99 3.05
C ALA A 109 15.20 -9.19 1.76
N GLY A 110 14.13 -9.41 1.02
CA GLY A 110 13.77 -8.67 -0.19
C GLY A 110 12.33 -8.15 -0.12
N PRO A 111 11.67 -7.90 -1.25
CA PRO A 111 10.23 -7.66 -1.26
C PRO A 111 9.50 -8.89 -0.73
N HIS A 112 8.22 -8.73 -0.41
CA HIS A 112 7.43 -9.83 0.13
C HIS A 112 6.89 -10.71 -0.98
N LEU A 113 6.54 -10.08 -2.11
CA LEU A 113 5.86 -10.73 -3.22
C LEU A 113 6.50 -10.39 -4.56
N PHE A 114 6.57 -11.39 -5.43
CA PHE A 114 6.69 -11.19 -6.87
C PHE A 114 5.41 -11.68 -7.54
N VAL A 115 4.74 -10.81 -8.26
CA VAL A 115 3.45 -11.10 -8.90
C VAL A 115 3.65 -11.21 -10.40
N ALA A 116 3.39 -12.40 -10.92
CA ALA A 116 3.62 -12.76 -12.31
C ALA A 116 2.38 -13.40 -12.93
N GLU A 117 2.52 -13.82 -14.20
CA GLU A 117 1.45 -14.47 -14.95
C GLU A 117 1.12 -15.87 -14.44
N ASP A 118 2.12 -16.58 -13.89
CA ASP A 118 1.96 -17.93 -13.32
C ASP A 118 1.48 -17.94 -11.86
N GLY A 119 1.44 -16.77 -11.20
CA GLY A 119 0.90 -16.64 -9.85
C GLY A 119 1.57 -15.56 -9.00
N ILE A 120 1.28 -15.63 -7.70
CA ILE A 120 1.81 -14.77 -6.64
C ILE A 120 2.88 -15.56 -5.91
N TRP A 121 4.14 -15.18 -6.09
CA TRP A 121 5.28 -15.82 -5.46
C TRP A 121 5.59 -15.17 -4.11
N LEU A 122 5.61 -16.00 -3.06
CA LEU A 122 6.05 -15.60 -1.74
C LEU A 122 7.58 -15.54 -1.70
N PHE A 123 8.12 -14.42 -1.26
CA PHE A 123 9.57 -14.22 -1.19
C PHE A 123 10.02 -14.01 0.25
N SER A 124 9.97 -12.79 0.76
CA SER A 124 10.18 -12.54 2.19
C SER A 124 8.89 -12.83 2.96
N ASP A 125 9.02 -13.33 4.19
CA ASP A 125 7.87 -13.63 5.05
C ASP A 125 7.04 -12.37 5.33
N ILE A 126 5.77 -12.40 4.93
CA ILE A 126 4.79 -11.31 5.11
C ILE A 126 4.62 -10.90 6.58
N ARG A 127 4.97 -11.74 7.55
CA ARG A 127 4.87 -11.37 8.98
C ARG A 127 5.94 -10.38 9.42
N TYR A 128 7.08 -10.32 8.73
CA TYR A 128 8.23 -9.53 9.13
C TYR A 128 8.58 -8.47 8.10
N ASP A 129 9.52 -7.58 8.44
CA ASP A 129 9.94 -6.52 7.53
C ASP A 129 10.75 -7.08 6.35
N GLY A 130 10.41 -6.60 5.17
CA GLY A 130 11.15 -6.83 3.94
C GLY A 130 12.01 -5.63 3.55
N VAL A 131 12.51 -5.66 2.32
CA VAL A 131 13.30 -4.58 1.72
C VAL A 131 12.66 -4.19 0.39
N GLY A 132 12.30 -2.92 0.25
CA GLY A 132 11.80 -2.39 -1.02
C GLY A 132 12.07 -0.90 -1.24
N VAL A 133 11.94 -0.05 -0.22
CA VAL A 133 12.13 1.40 -0.34
C VAL A 133 13.04 1.89 0.79
N LEU A 134 14.15 2.54 0.42
CA LEU A 134 15.11 3.07 1.38
C LEU A 134 14.42 4.03 2.36
N GLY A 135 14.54 3.76 3.67
CA GLY A 135 13.90 4.55 4.72
C GLY A 135 12.44 4.18 5.02
N HIS A 136 11.85 3.24 4.28
CA HIS A 136 10.43 2.87 4.37
C HIS A 136 10.21 1.34 4.38
N ASN A 137 11.15 0.59 4.96
CA ASN A 137 11.07 -0.88 5.04
C ASN A 137 10.35 -1.39 6.31
N THR A 138 10.39 -0.62 7.39
CA THR A 138 9.82 -1.03 8.69
C THR A 138 8.31 -0.82 8.72
N GLY A 139 7.56 -1.87 9.06
CA GLY A 139 6.10 -1.80 9.14
C GLY A 139 5.42 -1.66 7.77
N THR A 140 6.10 -2.06 6.69
CA THR A 140 5.57 -1.92 5.32
C THR A 140 5.62 -3.24 4.57
N ARG A 141 4.75 -3.40 3.57
CA ARG A 141 4.72 -4.57 2.67
C ARG A 141 4.99 -4.17 1.24
N HIS A 142 5.77 -4.98 0.54
CA HIS A 142 6.33 -4.65 -0.77
C HIS A 142 5.95 -5.74 -1.77
N LEU A 143 5.25 -5.32 -2.82
CA LEU A 143 4.80 -6.19 -3.90
C LEU A 143 5.44 -5.74 -5.21
N GLU A 144 6.18 -6.64 -5.85
CA GLU A 144 6.82 -6.42 -7.15
C GLU A 144 5.99 -7.04 -8.27
N MET A 145 5.40 -6.21 -9.14
CA MET A 145 4.81 -6.70 -10.39
C MET A 145 5.91 -7.05 -11.39
N VAL A 146 5.90 -8.27 -11.92
CA VAL A 146 6.90 -8.73 -12.88
C VAL A 146 6.68 -8.09 -14.23
N GLY A 147 7.50 -7.09 -14.58
CA GLY A 147 7.43 -6.39 -15.85
C GLY A 147 8.13 -5.03 -15.86
N ASN A 148 8.19 -4.42 -17.04
CA ASN A 148 8.62 -3.03 -17.22
C ASN A 148 7.44 -2.16 -17.69
N TYR A 149 6.71 -1.62 -16.73
CA TYR A 149 5.52 -0.78 -17.00
C TYR A 149 5.84 0.71 -17.18
N ASP A 150 7.04 1.07 -17.64
CA ASP A 150 7.36 2.45 -17.97
C ASP A 150 6.62 2.96 -19.22
N GLU A 151 6.36 2.07 -20.18
CA GLU A 151 5.75 2.45 -21.47
C GLU A 151 4.39 1.78 -21.70
N GLU A 152 4.04 0.75 -20.93
CA GLU A 152 2.79 0.01 -21.06
C GLU A 152 2.18 -0.36 -19.71
N LEU A 153 0.87 -0.56 -19.68
CA LEU A 153 0.16 -1.04 -18.49
C LEU A 153 0.33 -2.56 -18.32
N PRO A 154 0.38 -3.07 -17.07
CA PRO A 154 0.21 -4.49 -16.85
C PRO A 154 -1.15 -4.96 -17.36
N SER A 155 -1.22 -6.23 -17.76
CA SER A 155 -2.44 -6.84 -18.30
C SER A 155 -2.51 -8.32 -17.94
N GLY A 156 -3.64 -8.96 -18.25
CA GLY A 156 -3.83 -10.39 -18.05
C GLY A 156 -3.69 -10.83 -16.60
N ALA A 157 -3.15 -12.03 -16.39
CA ALA A 157 -3.06 -12.63 -15.06
C ALA A 157 -2.11 -11.87 -14.12
N THR A 158 -1.06 -11.21 -14.63
CA THR A 158 -0.18 -10.38 -13.77
C THR A 158 -0.96 -9.24 -13.12
N LEU A 159 -1.82 -8.55 -13.89
CA LEU A 159 -2.68 -7.50 -13.36
C LEU A 159 -3.72 -8.06 -12.39
N ALA A 160 -4.41 -9.14 -12.76
CA ALA A 160 -5.43 -9.76 -11.92
C ALA A 160 -4.86 -10.23 -10.56
N ASN A 161 -3.71 -10.90 -10.58
CA ASN A 161 -3.01 -11.34 -9.39
C ASN A 161 -2.55 -10.16 -8.53
N THR A 162 -2.10 -9.07 -9.16
CA THR A 162 -1.69 -7.85 -8.44
C THR A 162 -2.87 -7.22 -7.72
N ILE A 163 -4.01 -7.11 -8.40
CA ILE A 163 -5.24 -6.55 -7.84
C ILE A 163 -5.69 -7.37 -6.62
N ALA A 164 -5.74 -8.70 -6.75
CA ALA A 164 -6.12 -9.57 -5.64
C ALA A 164 -5.16 -9.48 -4.45
N ALA A 165 -3.84 -9.49 -4.72
CA ALA A 165 -2.83 -9.42 -3.68
C ALA A 165 -2.86 -8.07 -2.93
N LEU A 166 -2.98 -6.95 -3.66
CA LEU A 166 -3.16 -5.64 -3.05
C LEU A 166 -4.45 -5.60 -2.22
N GLY A 167 -5.56 -6.05 -2.78
CA GLY A 167 -6.87 -6.00 -2.12
C GLY A 167 -6.87 -6.76 -0.79
N ILE A 168 -6.45 -8.02 -0.78
CA ILE A 168 -6.47 -8.82 0.45
C ILE A 168 -5.47 -8.32 1.49
N LEU A 169 -4.32 -7.76 1.09
CA LEU A 169 -3.39 -7.15 2.03
C LEU A 169 -4.00 -5.91 2.69
N HIS A 170 -4.69 -5.04 1.93
CA HIS A 170 -5.35 -3.87 2.50
C HIS A 170 -6.47 -4.27 3.47
N ILE A 171 -7.27 -5.28 3.13
CA ILE A 171 -8.29 -5.83 4.03
C ILE A 171 -7.64 -6.39 5.30
N LYS A 172 -6.62 -7.25 5.17
CA LYS A 172 -5.96 -7.91 6.30
C LYS A 172 -5.33 -6.93 7.27
N LEU A 173 -4.77 -5.84 6.74
CA LEU A 173 -4.05 -4.83 7.51
C LEU A 173 -4.94 -3.68 7.97
N GLY A 174 -6.22 -3.66 7.58
CA GLY A 174 -7.13 -2.55 7.89
C GLY A 174 -6.73 -1.22 7.25
N LEU A 175 -6.15 -1.27 6.04
CA LEU A 175 -5.64 -0.10 5.32
C LEU A 175 -6.62 0.35 4.24
N ASP A 176 -6.81 1.67 4.13
CA ASP A 176 -7.52 2.26 2.99
C ASP A 176 -6.65 2.18 1.73
N ILE A 177 -7.21 1.64 0.64
CA ILE A 177 -6.55 1.51 -0.65
C ILE A 177 -6.16 2.87 -1.26
N ALA A 178 -6.83 3.96 -0.87
CA ALA A 178 -6.44 5.32 -1.23
C ALA A 178 -5.01 5.67 -0.75
N ASN A 179 -4.52 4.99 0.29
CA ASN A 179 -3.19 5.19 0.87
C ASN A 179 -2.12 4.23 0.29
N LEU A 180 -2.40 3.57 -0.85
CA LEU A 180 -1.40 2.79 -1.57
C LEU A 180 -0.18 3.65 -1.91
N ASN A 181 1.01 3.15 -1.58
CA ASN A 181 2.26 3.83 -1.87
C ASN A 181 2.94 3.26 -3.10
N PHE A 182 3.57 4.13 -3.89
CA PHE A 182 4.49 3.75 -4.94
C PHE A 182 5.92 4.03 -4.51
N HIS A 183 6.90 3.27 -5.01
CA HIS A 183 8.31 3.55 -4.74
C HIS A 183 8.72 4.98 -5.20
N ARG A 184 8.16 5.46 -6.31
CA ARG A 184 8.38 6.83 -6.79
C ARG A 184 7.89 7.93 -5.84
N ASP A 185 6.97 7.62 -4.92
CA ASP A 185 6.46 8.62 -3.98
C ASP A 185 7.56 9.06 -2.99
N TYR A 186 8.61 8.24 -2.84
CA TYR A 186 9.69 8.42 -1.88
C TYR A 186 11.09 8.38 -2.52
N SER A 187 11.17 8.37 -3.85
CA SER A 187 12.45 8.32 -4.58
C SER A 187 12.32 8.89 -5.98
N SER A 188 13.45 9.18 -6.64
CA SER A 188 13.46 9.63 -8.04
C SER A 188 13.22 8.51 -9.07
N LYS A 189 12.78 7.31 -8.62
CA LYS A 189 12.62 6.14 -9.49
C LYS A 189 11.36 6.23 -10.33
N THR A 190 11.36 5.45 -11.41
CA THR A 190 10.20 5.28 -12.27
C THR A 190 9.28 4.14 -11.82
N CYS A 191 9.48 3.54 -10.65
CA CYS A 191 8.74 2.39 -10.14
C CYS A 191 7.40 2.81 -9.48
N PRO A 192 6.25 2.17 -9.76
CA PRO A 192 6.04 0.84 -10.39
C PRO A 192 5.84 0.85 -11.92
N GLY A 193 6.48 1.78 -12.63
CA GLY A 193 6.28 2.00 -14.07
C GLY A 193 5.49 3.28 -14.35
N ARG A 194 6.01 4.17 -15.19
CA ARG A 194 5.37 5.48 -15.50
C ARG A 194 3.94 5.36 -16.03
N ALA A 195 3.59 4.27 -16.71
CA ALA A 195 2.22 4.05 -17.19
C ALA A 195 1.24 3.75 -16.04
N VAL A 196 1.73 3.17 -14.94
CA VAL A 196 0.92 2.82 -13.76
C VAL A 196 0.75 4.05 -12.87
N THR A 197 -0.46 4.62 -12.89
CA THR A 197 -0.86 5.75 -12.03
C THR A 197 -1.79 5.28 -10.91
N LYS A 198 -1.84 6.04 -9.82
CA LYS A 198 -2.74 5.76 -8.68
C LYS A 198 -4.21 5.79 -9.11
N ASP A 199 -4.59 6.82 -9.89
CA ASP A 199 -5.94 6.98 -10.44
C ASP A 199 -6.36 5.81 -11.33
N TRP A 200 -5.40 5.10 -11.92
CA TRP A 200 -5.67 3.90 -12.72
C TRP A 200 -5.81 2.64 -11.87
N ILE A 201 -4.88 2.35 -10.95
CA ILE A 201 -4.87 1.08 -10.21
C ILE A 201 -5.82 1.06 -9.00
N ILE A 202 -5.96 2.17 -8.28
CA ILE A 202 -6.74 2.21 -7.03
C ILE A 202 -8.21 1.85 -7.26
N PRO A 203 -8.92 2.38 -8.28
CA PRO A 203 -10.33 2.01 -8.51
C PRO A 203 -10.53 0.51 -8.81
N GLN A 204 -9.56 -0.12 -9.47
CA GLN A 204 -9.63 -1.55 -9.78
C GLN A 204 -9.48 -2.40 -8.51
N VAL A 205 -8.56 -2.01 -7.62
CA VAL A 205 -8.39 -2.70 -6.32
C VAL A 205 -9.57 -2.44 -5.39
N ALA A 206 -10.10 -1.20 -5.36
CA ALA A 206 -11.31 -0.88 -4.61
C ALA A 206 -12.50 -1.73 -5.05
N SER A 207 -12.72 -1.86 -6.37
CA SER A 207 -13.77 -2.72 -6.92
C SER A 207 -13.58 -4.20 -6.53
N TRP A 208 -12.33 -4.68 -6.49
CA TRP A 208 -12.03 -6.04 -6.02
C TRP A 208 -12.36 -6.21 -4.52
N ILE A 209 -12.01 -5.22 -3.67
CA ILE A 209 -12.31 -5.23 -2.23
C ILE A 209 -13.83 -5.24 -1.99
N GLU A 210 -14.60 -4.43 -2.72
CA GLU A 210 -16.05 -4.45 -2.67
C GLU A 210 -16.62 -5.82 -3.05
N GLY A 211 -16.12 -6.42 -4.14
CA GLY A 211 -16.49 -7.75 -4.58
C GLY A 211 -16.15 -8.82 -3.54
N TYR A 212 -14.98 -8.71 -2.89
CA TYR A 212 -14.57 -9.59 -1.80
C TYR A 212 -15.57 -9.52 -0.64
N TYR A 213 -15.90 -8.33 -0.14
CA TYR A 213 -16.85 -8.19 0.97
C TYR A 213 -18.23 -8.74 0.60
N ARG A 214 -18.73 -8.42 -0.60
CA ARG A 214 -20.01 -8.95 -1.11
C ARG A 214 -20.04 -10.48 -1.13
N SER A 215 -18.92 -11.13 -1.48
CA SER A 215 -18.82 -12.60 -1.49
C SER A 215 -18.78 -13.25 -0.11
N ARG A 216 -18.46 -12.47 0.94
CA ARG A 216 -18.32 -12.92 2.33
C ARG A 216 -19.49 -12.53 3.22
N MET A 217 -20.42 -11.71 2.71
CA MET A 217 -21.67 -11.45 3.41
C MET A 217 -22.43 -12.78 3.57
N PRO A 218 -22.91 -13.11 4.79
CA PRO A 218 -23.80 -14.25 4.97
C PRO A 218 -25.01 -14.12 4.03
N ALA A 219 -25.61 -15.25 3.67
CA ALA A 219 -26.96 -15.22 3.11
C ALA A 219 -27.87 -14.49 4.11
N GLU A 220 -28.83 -13.69 3.62
CA GLU A 220 -29.77 -12.94 4.43
C GLU A 220 -30.39 -13.85 5.51
N GLU A 221 -30.05 -13.59 6.78
CA GLU A 221 -30.79 -14.16 7.91
C GLU A 221 -32.00 -13.26 8.13
N PRO A 222 -33.25 -13.77 8.00
CA PRO A 222 -34.43 -12.97 8.24
C PRO A 222 -34.42 -12.48 9.69
N GLY A 223 -34.25 -11.17 9.88
CA GLY A 223 -34.47 -10.50 11.17
C GLY A 223 -33.25 -9.96 11.91
N ALA A 224 -32.06 -9.85 11.30
CA ALA A 224 -30.99 -9.02 11.87
C ALA A 224 -31.49 -7.57 12.03
N ILE A 225 -31.46 -7.06 13.26
CA ILE A 225 -32.35 -5.99 13.74
C ILE A 225 -31.85 -4.63 13.25
N PHE A 226 -32.72 -3.82 12.65
CA PHE A 226 -32.40 -2.47 12.13
C PHE A 226 -31.70 -1.53 13.13
N ALA A 227 -31.94 -1.71 14.42
CA ALA A 227 -31.28 -0.97 15.49
C ALA A 227 -29.76 -1.29 15.56
N GLU A 228 -29.37 -2.54 15.25
CA GLU A 228 -27.98 -2.99 15.28
C GLU A 228 -27.15 -2.28 14.21
N LEU A 229 -27.67 -2.07 13.00
CA LEU A 229 -26.94 -1.36 11.94
C LEU A 229 -26.55 0.06 12.36
N ARG A 230 -27.49 0.83 12.91
CA ARG A 230 -27.20 2.19 13.39
C ARG A 230 -26.25 2.15 14.58
N GLU A 231 -26.45 1.25 15.54
CA GLU A 231 -25.58 1.12 16.71
C GLU A 231 -24.14 0.75 16.31
N ASP A 232 -23.97 -0.17 15.36
CA ASP A 232 -22.67 -0.60 14.86
C ASP A 232 -21.95 0.53 14.12
N LEU A 233 -22.64 1.20 13.18
CA LEU A 233 -22.09 2.36 12.48
C LEU A 233 -21.73 3.47 13.46
N THR A 234 -22.58 3.73 14.46
CA THR A 234 -22.31 4.70 15.52
C THR A 234 -21.06 4.28 16.31
N ALA A 235 -20.94 2.99 16.66
CA ALA A 235 -19.80 2.47 17.42
C ALA A 235 -18.47 2.59 16.65
N MET A 236 -18.48 2.41 15.33
CA MET A 236 -17.30 2.59 14.47
C MET A 236 -16.73 4.00 14.57
N VAL A 237 -17.59 5.03 14.59
CA VAL A 237 -17.16 6.44 14.51
C VAL A 237 -17.28 7.21 15.83
N ARG A 238 -17.81 6.61 16.90
CA ARG A 238 -18.12 7.31 18.16
C ARG A 238 -16.96 8.10 18.76
N HIS A 239 -15.72 7.62 18.60
CA HIS A 239 -14.53 8.27 19.14
C HIS A 239 -14.16 9.56 18.41
N HIS A 240 -14.74 9.79 17.23
CA HIS A 240 -14.59 11.03 16.46
C HIS A 240 -15.67 12.07 16.80
N PHE A 241 -16.69 11.71 17.60
CA PHE A 241 -17.77 12.63 17.89
C PHE A 241 -17.38 13.70 18.91
N ALA A 242 -17.78 14.94 18.62
CA ALA A 242 -17.81 15.98 19.62
C ALA A 242 -18.97 15.73 20.60
N PRO A 243 -18.87 16.19 21.86
CA PRO A 243 -19.99 16.18 22.80
C PRO A 243 -21.24 16.82 22.18
N ALA A 244 -22.35 16.08 22.16
CA ALA A 244 -23.61 16.54 21.61
C ALA A 244 -24.47 17.23 22.70
N ASN A 245 -25.05 18.39 22.36
CA ASN A 245 -26.17 18.96 23.10
C ASN A 245 -27.44 18.75 22.28
N ASN A 246 -28.22 17.75 22.68
CA ASN A 246 -29.43 17.30 21.97
C ASN A 246 -30.56 18.33 21.98
N ALA A 247 -30.46 19.38 22.81
CA ALA A 247 -31.45 20.45 22.86
C ALA A 247 -31.24 21.55 21.80
N THR A 248 -30.16 21.49 21.02
CA THR A 248 -29.89 22.53 20.02
C THR A 248 -30.71 22.31 18.74
N PRO A 249 -31.12 23.38 18.03
CA PRO A 249 -31.83 23.23 16.75
C PRO A 249 -31.07 22.38 15.72
N MET A 250 -29.73 22.45 15.71
CA MET A 250 -28.91 21.63 14.82
C MET A 250 -28.94 20.14 15.19
N ALA A 251 -28.91 19.81 16.49
CA ALA A 251 -28.99 18.42 16.93
C ALA A 251 -30.37 17.82 16.60
N GLN A 252 -31.44 18.59 16.79
CA GLN A 252 -32.80 18.20 16.40
C GLN A 252 -32.94 18.03 14.88
N ASP A 253 -32.29 18.91 14.11
CA ASP A 253 -32.26 18.81 12.65
C ASP A 253 -31.51 17.56 12.19
N ALA A 254 -30.36 17.28 12.80
CA ALA A 254 -29.54 16.11 12.51
C ALA A 254 -30.26 14.80 12.86
N GLU A 255 -30.98 14.76 14.00
CA GLU A 255 -31.82 13.63 14.38
C GLU A 255 -32.96 13.42 13.37
N ARG A 256 -33.65 14.50 12.96
CA ARG A 256 -34.68 14.43 11.92
C ARG A 256 -34.13 13.92 10.58
N ARG A 257 -32.90 14.31 10.23
CA ARG A 257 -32.16 13.83 9.06
C ARG A 257 -31.52 12.46 9.27
N ARG A 258 -31.68 11.84 10.44
CA ARG A 258 -31.15 10.52 10.79
C ARG A 258 -29.62 10.41 10.64
N LEU A 259 -28.90 11.50 10.88
CA LEU A 259 -27.43 11.52 10.89
C LEU A 259 -26.88 10.73 12.10
N LEU A 260 -25.61 10.30 12.06
CA LEU A 260 -25.00 9.48 13.12
C LEU A 260 -24.61 10.30 14.35
N GLY A 261 -24.02 11.48 14.16
CA GLY A 261 -23.57 12.33 15.27
C GLY A 261 -22.66 13.48 14.83
N PRO A 262 -22.40 14.47 15.72
CA PRO A 262 -21.58 15.62 15.39
C PRO A 262 -20.08 15.28 15.41
N LEU A 263 -19.35 15.64 14.36
CA LEU A 263 -17.89 15.52 14.28
C LEU A 263 -17.15 16.73 14.85
N THR A 264 -17.84 17.86 15.03
CA THR A 264 -17.25 19.10 15.53
C THR A 264 -18.11 19.74 16.62
N TYR A 265 -17.49 20.61 17.42
CA TYR A 265 -18.24 21.59 18.21
C TYR A 265 -18.96 22.59 17.29
N GLN A 266 -19.96 23.27 17.83
CA GLN A 266 -20.59 24.40 17.15
C GLN A 266 -19.61 25.58 17.09
N VAL A 267 -19.30 26.05 15.89
CA VAL A 267 -18.36 27.15 15.66
C VAL A 267 -19.05 28.29 14.91
N PRO A 268 -18.86 29.55 15.33
CA PRO A 268 -19.27 30.68 14.52
C PRO A 268 -18.38 30.79 13.29
N MET A 269 -18.96 31.04 12.12
CA MET A 269 -18.25 31.22 10.86
C MET A 269 -18.80 32.43 10.13
N ASP A 270 -17.93 33.34 9.71
CA ASP A 270 -18.31 34.51 8.93
C ASP A 270 -18.11 34.24 7.43
N ILE A 271 -19.19 34.29 6.66
CA ILE A 271 -19.18 34.12 5.20
C ILE A 271 -19.85 35.34 4.59
N GLN A 272 -19.12 36.07 3.73
CA GLN A 272 -19.63 37.27 3.05
C GLN A 272 -20.29 38.28 4.01
N SER A 273 -19.61 38.58 5.12
CA SER A 273 -20.09 39.49 6.17
C SER A 273 -21.37 39.07 6.88
N LYS A 274 -21.79 37.80 6.75
CA LYS A 274 -22.87 37.19 7.54
C LYS A 274 -22.29 36.15 8.47
N ARG A 275 -22.77 36.14 9.72
CA ARG A 275 -22.35 35.19 10.74
C ARG A 275 -23.27 33.98 10.74
N TYR A 276 -22.68 32.82 10.59
CA TYR A 276 -23.34 31.52 10.66
C TYR A 276 -22.87 30.81 11.93
N LEU A 277 -23.72 29.95 12.47
CA LEU A 277 -23.31 28.93 13.42
C LEU A 277 -23.23 27.61 12.63
N VAL A 278 -22.10 26.93 12.71
CA VAL A 278 -21.80 25.75 11.90
C VAL A 278 -21.42 24.58 12.79
N GLN A 279 -21.90 23.39 12.43
CA GLN A 279 -21.49 22.12 13.04
C GLN A 279 -21.51 21.05 11.97
N VAL A 280 -20.47 20.21 11.93
CA VAL A 280 -20.36 19.11 10.97
C VAL A 280 -20.88 17.83 11.62
N TYR A 281 -21.63 17.04 10.85
CA TYR A 281 -22.23 15.78 11.28
C TYR A 281 -21.80 14.64 10.36
N ALA A 282 -21.73 13.43 10.90
CA ALA A 282 -21.44 12.21 10.16
C ALA A 282 -22.72 11.62 9.53
N GLU A 283 -22.60 11.21 8.27
CA GLU A 283 -23.59 10.42 7.52
C GLU A 283 -22.90 9.15 7.03
N ALA A 284 -23.58 8.02 7.10
CA ALA A 284 -23.11 6.78 6.49
C ALA A 284 -23.75 6.59 5.12
N LEU A 285 -22.94 6.15 4.16
CA LEU A 285 -23.37 5.69 2.85
C LEU A 285 -23.21 4.18 2.79
N LEU A 286 -24.22 3.50 2.26
CA LEU A 286 -24.38 2.06 2.29
C LEU A 286 -24.74 1.58 0.90
N ILE A 287 -24.20 0.43 0.50
CA ILE A 287 -24.65 -0.29 -0.68
C ILE A 287 -25.44 -1.49 -0.17
N GLY A 288 -26.69 -1.62 -0.62
CA GLY A 288 -27.55 -2.75 -0.25
C GLY A 288 -27.05 -4.09 -0.81
N PRO A 289 -27.62 -5.22 -0.35
CA PRO A 289 -27.24 -6.56 -0.83
C PRO A 289 -27.65 -6.83 -2.29
N GLU A 290 -28.66 -6.09 -2.78
CA GLU A 290 -29.16 -6.11 -4.16
C GLU A 290 -28.07 -5.77 -5.19
N LYS A 291 -28.14 -6.38 -6.38
CA LYS A 291 -27.07 -6.35 -7.39
C LYS A 291 -26.83 -4.98 -8.06
N ASP A 292 -27.65 -3.99 -7.75
CA ASP A 292 -27.76 -2.75 -8.53
C ASP A 292 -26.69 -1.71 -8.17
N ALA A 293 -25.81 -2.00 -7.19
CA ALA A 293 -24.73 -1.12 -6.73
C ALA A 293 -25.20 0.31 -6.35
N LEU A 294 -26.48 0.47 -6.02
CA LEU A 294 -27.04 1.75 -5.61
C LEU A 294 -26.52 2.11 -4.22
N VAL A 295 -25.96 3.31 -4.12
CA VAL A 295 -25.51 3.89 -2.87
C VAL A 295 -26.70 4.61 -2.22
N HIS A 296 -26.98 4.27 -0.97
CA HIS A 296 -28.02 4.87 -0.13
C HIS A 296 -27.38 5.55 1.07
N SER A 297 -27.91 6.69 1.50
CA SER A 297 -27.65 7.19 2.86
C SER A 297 -28.23 6.23 3.90
N LEU A 298 -27.72 6.30 5.14
CA LEU A 298 -28.31 5.56 6.27
C LEU A 298 -29.80 5.86 6.42
N ALA A 299 -30.21 7.11 6.23
CA ALA A 299 -31.61 7.52 6.32
C ALA A 299 -32.48 6.85 5.25
N GLU A 300 -32.00 6.80 4.01
CA GLU A 300 -32.67 6.11 2.90
C GLU A 300 -32.72 4.61 3.13
N MET A 301 -31.60 4.00 3.55
CA MET A 301 -31.54 2.58 3.85
C MET A 301 -32.51 2.19 4.97
N GLU A 302 -32.52 2.92 6.09
CA GLU A 302 -33.48 2.68 7.18
C GLU A 302 -34.94 2.85 6.72
N SER A 303 -35.21 3.70 5.73
CA SER A 303 -36.56 3.90 5.20
C SER A 303 -36.97 2.77 4.24
N LEU A 304 -36.06 2.32 3.37
CA LEU A 304 -36.27 1.18 2.47
C LEU A 304 -36.56 -0.09 3.29
N LEU A 305 -35.70 -0.36 4.27
CA LEU A 305 -35.80 -1.50 5.16
C LEU A 305 -37.06 -1.46 6.06
N GLN A 306 -37.51 -0.27 6.49
CA GLN A 306 -38.79 -0.10 7.21
C GLN A 306 -40.00 -0.44 6.31
N ALA A 307 -39.95 -0.10 5.02
CA ALA A 307 -41.02 -0.39 4.07
C ALA A 307 -41.15 -1.90 3.83
N GLU A 308 -40.03 -2.61 3.67
CA GLU A 308 -39.98 -4.07 3.46
C GLU A 308 -40.55 -4.85 4.65
N GLY A 309 -40.14 -4.52 5.88
CA GLY A 309 -40.65 -5.18 7.09
C GLY A 309 -42.15 -4.92 7.36
N SER A 310 -42.71 -3.84 6.81
CA SER A 310 -44.16 -3.55 6.90
C SER A 310 -45.00 -4.27 5.84
N GLY A 311 -44.38 -4.71 4.74
CA GLY A 311 -45.04 -5.42 3.64
C GLY A 311 -45.32 -6.89 3.95
N GLU A 312 -44.46 -7.56 4.74
CA GLU A 312 -44.64 -8.96 5.13
C GLU A 312 -45.74 -9.15 6.21
N ALA A 313 -46.02 -8.13 7.02
CA ALA A 313 -47.05 -8.20 8.06
C ALA A 313 -48.50 -8.08 7.53
N GLY A 314 -48.68 -7.78 6.24
CA GLY A 314 -50.00 -7.52 5.62
C GLY A 314 -50.64 -8.68 4.86
N ALA A 315 -49.91 -9.80 4.66
CA ALA A 315 -50.36 -10.88 3.76
C ALA A 315 -51.17 -12.01 4.43
N ASP A 316 -51.26 -12.05 5.77
CA ASP A 316 -51.86 -13.18 6.51
C ASP A 316 -53.26 -12.87 7.10
N GLY A 317 -53.93 -11.84 6.58
CA GLY A 317 -55.16 -11.27 7.18
C GLY A 317 -56.43 -11.32 6.34
N ALA A 318 -56.58 -12.26 5.40
CA ALA A 318 -57.85 -12.44 4.68
C ALA A 318 -58.13 -13.92 4.34
N VAL A 319 -58.87 -14.57 5.25
CA VAL A 319 -59.69 -15.76 4.96
C VAL A 319 -61.16 -15.37 5.15
#